data_AF-R9KEH3-F1
#
_entry.id   AF-R9KEH3-F1
#
_cell.length_a   1.000
_cell.length_b   1.000
_cell.length_c   1.000
_cell.angle_alpha   90.00
_cell.angle_beta   90.00
_cell.angle_gamma   90.00
#
_symmetry.space_group_name_H-M   'P 1'
#
loop_
_entity.id
_entity.type
_entity.pdbx_description
1 polymer ?
#
loop_
_entity_poly.entity_id
_entity_poly.type
_entity_poly.pdbx_seq_one_letter_code
_entity_poly.pdbx_strand_id
1 'polypeptide(L)'
;MDDLYGLLYVEGNDNTITANHISEVMNQEYIKPCGEVPVVIHVVSGKGNYISGNHIVANAEAPEAAEAKYGSCFSMQVDALLSVRELEPLPVVTVLVEEGAAQPLLLVIAIMGTALGNFNLPIGDTVNKPVCAINPAAPPSRELTL
;
A
#
# COMPACT_ATOMS: atom_id res chain seq x y z
N MET A 1 4.70 -8.02 10.40
CA MET A 1 3.55 -7.90 9.49
C MET A 1 4.10 -7.67 8.11
N ASP A 2 3.45 -8.24 7.12
CA ASP A 2 3.74 -8.05 5.71
C ASP A 2 2.70 -7.08 5.10
N ASP A 3 2.89 -6.70 3.85
CA ASP A 3 2.06 -5.73 3.15
C ASP A 3 0.73 -6.33 2.66
N LEU A 4 0.51 -7.62 2.91
CA LEU A 4 -0.78 -8.30 2.72
C LEU A 4 -1.71 -8.10 3.92
N TYR A 5 -1.19 -7.64 5.06
CA TYR A 5 -2.00 -7.45 6.26
C TYR A 5 -3.08 -6.39 6.07
N GLY A 6 -2.81 -5.33 5.29
CA GLY A 6 -3.70 -4.17 5.17
C GLY A 6 -3.29 -3.01 6.07
N LEU A 7 -3.32 -1.78 5.56
CA LEU A 7 -3.28 -0.58 6.41
C LEU A 7 -4.48 -0.52 7.36
N LEU A 8 -5.65 -0.98 6.88
CA LEU A 8 -6.86 -1.14 7.67
C LEU A 8 -7.29 -2.60 7.67
N TYR A 9 -7.17 -3.25 8.82
CA TYR A 9 -7.59 -4.63 9.05
C TYR A 9 -8.94 -4.66 9.75
N VAL A 10 -9.90 -5.41 9.19
CA VAL A 10 -11.28 -5.48 9.67
C VAL A 10 -11.65 -6.92 10.00
N GLU A 11 -11.91 -7.14 11.26
CA GLU A 11 -12.47 -8.37 11.81
C GLU A 11 -13.63 -7.99 12.72
N GLY A 12 -14.86 -8.20 12.23
CA GLY A 12 -16.07 -7.78 12.94
C GLY A 12 -17.23 -7.45 12.01
N ASN A 13 -18.40 -7.20 12.62
CA ASN A 13 -19.65 -6.96 11.90
C ASN A 13 -20.02 -5.46 11.90
N ASP A 14 -20.79 -5.07 10.89
CA ASP A 14 -21.50 -3.78 10.81
C ASP A 14 -20.59 -2.54 10.96
N ASN A 15 -19.32 -2.67 10.56
CA ASN A 15 -18.39 -1.54 10.53
C ASN A 15 -18.74 -0.60 9.38
N THR A 16 -18.51 0.70 9.58
CA THR A 16 -18.67 1.72 8.54
C THR A 16 -17.32 2.38 8.27
N ILE A 17 -16.81 2.22 7.05
CA ILE A 17 -15.52 2.77 6.61
C ILE A 17 -15.79 3.66 5.40
N THR A 18 -15.96 4.96 5.65
CA THR A 18 -16.37 5.91 4.62
C THR A 18 -15.61 7.22 4.70
N ALA A 19 -15.46 7.88 3.54
CA ALA A 19 -14.87 9.21 3.43
C ALA A 19 -13.44 9.34 3.97
N ASN A 20 -12.65 8.26 3.96
CA ASN A 20 -11.23 8.31 4.32
C ASN A 20 -10.38 8.74 3.12
N HIS A 21 -9.25 9.38 3.41
CA HIS A 21 -8.14 9.56 2.48
C HIS A 21 -6.97 8.71 2.94
N ILE A 22 -6.51 7.80 2.08
CA ILE A 22 -5.41 6.89 2.39
C ILE A 22 -4.32 7.12 1.34
N SER A 23 -3.14 7.52 1.80
CA SER A 23 -1.96 7.70 0.96
C SER A 23 -0.93 6.64 1.35
N GLU A 24 -0.72 5.67 0.46
CA GLU A 24 0.31 4.64 0.59
C GLU A 24 1.53 5.09 -0.22
N VAL A 25 2.69 5.23 0.42
CA VAL A 25 3.95 5.56 -0.24
C VAL A 25 5.00 4.56 0.21
N MET A 26 5.42 3.67 -0.69
CA MET A 26 6.40 2.64 -0.37
C MET A 26 7.30 2.33 -1.57
N ASN A 27 8.56 2.03 -1.32
CA ASN A 27 9.46 1.58 -2.38
C ASN A 27 9.15 0.12 -2.73
N GLN A 28 8.95 -0.16 -4.02
CA GLN A 28 8.59 -1.48 -4.54
C GLN A 28 9.57 -2.58 -4.12
N GLU A 29 10.85 -2.25 -3.93
CA GLU A 29 11.88 -3.23 -3.56
C GLU A 29 11.72 -3.76 -2.13
N TYR A 30 10.99 -3.04 -1.27
CA TYR A 30 10.76 -3.42 0.13
C TYR A 30 9.41 -4.09 0.38
N ILE A 31 8.59 -4.31 -0.67
CA ILE A 31 7.32 -5.02 -0.55
C ILE A 31 7.56 -6.46 -0.05
N LYS A 32 6.77 -6.86 0.95
CA LYS A 32 6.77 -8.16 1.60
C LYS A 32 5.36 -8.75 1.55
N PRO A 33 5.17 -10.00 1.12
CA PRO A 33 6.17 -10.84 0.45
C PRO A 33 6.63 -10.22 -0.87
N CYS A 34 7.88 -10.52 -1.26
CA CYS A 34 8.39 -10.02 -2.52
C CYS A 34 7.54 -10.51 -3.70
N GLY A 35 7.21 -9.60 -4.62
CA GLY A 35 6.42 -9.92 -5.80
C GLY A 35 4.92 -9.99 -5.55
N GLU A 36 4.45 -9.65 -4.35
CA GLU A 36 3.03 -9.51 -4.06
C GLU A 36 2.56 -8.06 -4.15
N VAL A 37 1.25 -7.87 -4.26
CA VAL A 37 0.63 -6.54 -4.37
C VAL A 37 0.10 -6.14 -2.98
N PRO A 38 0.53 -4.99 -2.42
CA PRO A 38 0.07 -4.53 -1.11
C PRO A 38 -1.44 -4.39 -1.02
N VAL A 39 -1.99 -4.70 0.15
CA VAL A 39 -3.42 -4.55 0.47
C VAL A 39 -3.60 -3.27 1.28
N VAL A 40 -4.61 -2.46 0.95
CA VAL A 40 -4.92 -1.24 1.69
C VAL A 40 -5.98 -1.49 2.76
N ILE A 41 -7.15 -2.01 2.38
CA ILE A 41 -8.22 -2.39 3.32
C ILE A 41 -8.42 -3.91 3.25
N HIS A 42 -8.27 -4.59 4.37
CA HIS A 42 -8.36 -6.05 4.47
C HIS A 42 -9.53 -6.45 5.38
N VAL A 43 -10.57 -7.04 4.80
CA VAL A 43 -11.75 -7.54 5.52
C VAL A 43 -11.62 -9.05 5.69
N VAL A 44 -11.18 -9.48 6.86
CA VAL A 44 -10.86 -10.89 7.14
C VAL A 44 -12.09 -11.69 7.55
N SER A 45 -12.96 -11.10 8.37
CA SER A 45 -14.16 -11.78 8.81
C SER A 45 -15.26 -10.82 9.26
N GLY A 46 -16.48 -11.34 9.33
CA GLY A 46 -17.67 -10.61 9.75
C GLY A 46 -18.61 -10.25 8.61
N LYS A 47 -19.71 -9.57 8.95
CA LYS A 47 -20.88 -9.38 8.09
C LYS A 47 -21.38 -7.95 8.16
N GLY A 48 -22.03 -7.47 7.10
CA GLY A 48 -22.68 -6.15 7.12
C GLY A 48 -21.74 -4.95 7.10
N ASN A 49 -20.44 -5.17 6.85
CA ASN A 49 -19.48 -4.07 6.73
C ASN A 49 -19.81 -3.19 5.50
N TYR A 50 -19.86 -1.88 5.71
CA TYR A 50 -20.15 -0.87 4.70
C TYR A 50 -18.88 -0.06 4.41
N ILE A 51 -18.34 -0.22 3.21
CA ILE A 51 -17.10 0.44 2.76
C ILE A 51 -17.41 1.25 1.51
N SER A 52 -17.34 2.58 1.61
CA SER A 52 -17.69 3.45 0.47
C SER A 52 -17.09 4.85 0.54
N GLY A 53 -16.78 5.42 -0.63
CA GLY A 53 -16.30 6.80 -0.74
C GLY A 53 -14.91 7.05 -0.14
N ASN A 54 -14.05 6.03 -0.09
CA ASN A 54 -12.66 6.19 0.34
C ASN A 54 -11.78 6.57 -0.86
N HIS A 55 -10.92 7.57 -0.69
CA HIS A 55 -9.96 8.02 -1.70
C HIS A 55 -8.58 7.45 -1.39
N ILE A 56 -8.17 6.46 -2.18
CA ILE A 56 -6.88 5.77 -2.01
C ILE A 56 -5.92 6.23 -3.10
N VAL A 57 -4.76 6.71 -2.68
CA VAL A 57 -3.64 7.10 -3.52
C VAL A 57 -2.46 6.23 -3.13
N ALA A 58 -1.88 5.50 -4.09
CA ALA A 58 -0.75 4.62 -3.84
C ALA A 58 0.41 4.95 -4.79
N ASN A 59 1.58 5.12 -4.21
CA ASN A 59 2.75 5.59 -4.91
C ASN A 59 4.02 4.85 -4.47
N ALA A 60 5.00 4.80 -5.37
CA ALA A 60 6.33 4.32 -5.09
C ALA A 60 7.36 5.42 -5.32
N GLU A 61 8.38 5.45 -4.47
CA GLU A 61 9.56 6.28 -4.71
C GLU A 61 10.27 5.80 -5.97
N ALA A 62 10.64 6.73 -6.85
CA ALA A 62 11.42 6.41 -8.03
C ALA A 62 12.81 5.85 -7.59
N PRO A 63 13.35 4.81 -8.26
CA PRO A 63 14.63 4.19 -7.88
C PRO A 63 15.81 5.16 -7.81
N GLU A 64 15.76 6.24 -8.60
CA GLU A 64 16.81 7.27 -8.68
C GLU A 64 16.72 8.33 -7.56
N ALA A 65 15.60 8.40 -6.84
CA ALA A 65 15.41 9.35 -5.72
C ALA A 65 16.07 8.89 -4.41
N ALA A 66 16.55 7.63 -4.36
CA ALA A 66 17.15 6.99 -3.19
C ALA A 66 18.62 7.40 -2.93
N GLU A 67 19.07 8.57 -3.42
CA GLU A 67 20.33 9.13 -2.93
C GLU A 67 20.17 9.52 -1.46
N ALA A 68 21.08 9.04 -0.61
CA ALA A 68 21.04 9.30 0.83
C ALA A 68 21.18 10.81 1.11
N LYS A 69 20.05 11.49 1.28
CA LYS A 69 20.02 12.86 1.79
C LYS A 69 20.40 12.84 3.27
N TYR A 70 21.61 13.30 3.59
CA TYR A 70 22.07 13.40 4.96
C TYR A 70 21.51 14.68 5.60
N GLY A 71 20.76 14.53 6.69
CA GLY A 71 20.16 15.63 7.44
C GLY A 71 19.92 15.27 8.90
N SER A 72 19.34 16.20 9.64
CA SER A 72 18.78 15.89 10.96
C SER A 72 17.56 14.98 10.84
N CYS A 73 17.22 14.21 11.88
CA CYS A 73 16.01 13.38 11.87
C CYS A 73 14.76 14.20 11.51
N PHE A 74 14.64 15.43 12.03
CA PHE A 74 13.52 16.33 11.74
C PHE A 74 13.46 16.72 10.26
N SER A 75 14.57 17.17 9.68
CA SER A 75 14.59 17.62 8.28
C SER A 75 14.28 16.46 7.32
N MET A 76 14.82 15.27 7.58
CA MET A 76 14.52 14.09 6.75
C MET A 76 13.05 13.69 6.80
N GLN A 77 12.42 13.73 7.97
CA GLN A 77 10.99 13.42 8.12
C GLN A 77 10.11 14.45 7.40
N VAL A 78 10.45 15.74 7.48
CA VAL A 78 9.73 16.80 6.78
C VAL A 78 9.90 16.65 5.26
N ASP A 79 11.12 16.39 4.80
CA ASP A 79 11.40 16.21 3.38
C ASP A 79 10.64 15.02 2.80
N ALA A 80 10.58 13.89 3.53
CA ALA A 80 9.83 12.70 3.11
C ALA A 80 8.31 12.95 2.98
N LEU A 81 7.73 13.81 3.83
CA LEU A 81 6.31 14.19 3.71
C LEU A 81 6.03 15.15 2.55
N LEU A 82 7.04 15.88 2.08
CA LEU A 82 6.91 16.90 1.04
C LEU A 82 7.36 16.42 -0.35
N SER A 83 7.96 15.23 -0.48
CA SER A 83 8.59 14.71 -1.70
C SER A 83 7.62 14.16 -2.78
N VAL A 84 6.35 14.60 -2.78
CA VAL A 84 5.26 14.08 -3.65
C VAL A 84 5.55 14.15 -5.16
N ARG A 85 6.53 14.95 -5.60
CA ARG A 85 6.82 15.20 -7.02
C ARG A 85 7.63 14.10 -7.71
N GLU A 86 8.25 13.19 -6.95
CA GLU A 86 9.15 12.14 -7.47
C GLU A 86 8.55 10.74 -7.27
N LEU A 87 7.22 10.65 -7.36
CA LEU A 87 6.47 9.43 -7.07
C LEU A 87 5.86 8.84 -8.34
N GLU A 88 6.04 7.54 -8.51
CA GLU A 88 5.38 6.75 -9.55
C GLU A 88 4.12 6.07 -8.99
N PRO A 89 3.09 5.79 -9.80
CA PRO A 89 1.93 5.03 -9.35
C PRO A 89 2.31 3.62 -8.90
N LEU A 90 1.81 3.19 -7.73
CA LEU A 90 2.01 1.84 -7.21
C LEU A 90 0.72 1.02 -7.32
N PRO A 91 0.75 -0.17 -7.95
CA PRO A 91 -0.38 -1.09 -7.92
C PRO A 91 -0.67 -1.55 -6.48
N VAL A 92 -1.93 -1.47 -6.06
CA VAL A 92 -2.39 -1.95 -4.75
C VAL A 92 -3.77 -2.61 -4.87
N VAL A 93 -4.06 -3.54 -3.96
CA VAL A 93 -5.40 -4.05 -3.72
C VAL A 93 -6.12 -3.07 -2.79
N THR A 94 -7.05 -2.29 -3.32
CA THR A 94 -7.75 -1.27 -2.53
C THR A 94 -8.59 -1.87 -1.40
N VAL A 95 -9.29 -2.97 -1.68
CA VAL A 95 -10.08 -3.73 -0.70
C VAL A 95 -9.95 -5.22 -1.00
N LEU A 96 -9.39 -5.98 -0.05
CA LEU A 96 -9.39 -7.44 -0.04
C LEU A 96 -10.48 -7.93 0.91
N VAL A 97 -11.31 -8.85 0.45
CA VAL A 97 -12.37 -9.48 1.26
C VAL A 97 -12.13 -10.98 1.26
N GLU A 98 -11.88 -11.54 2.43
CA GLU A 98 -11.65 -12.98 2.62
C GLU A 98 -12.97 -13.75 2.63
N GLU A 99 -12.91 -15.05 2.31
CA GLU A 99 -14.10 -15.93 2.30
C GLU A 99 -14.84 -15.99 3.64
N GLY A 100 -14.14 -15.72 4.76
CA GLY A 100 -14.71 -15.63 6.11
C GLY A 100 -15.65 -14.42 6.31
N ALA A 101 -15.65 -13.45 5.41
CA ALA A 101 -16.52 -12.28 5.45
C ALA A 101 -17.81 -12.52 4.63
N ALA A 102 -18.91 -12.85 5.31
CA ALA A 102 -20.18 -13.13 4.65
C ALA A 102 -20.98 -11.84 4.41
N GLN A 103 -21.37 -11.57 3.16
CA GLN A 103 -22.26 -10.46 2.76
C GLN A 103 -21.72 -9.04 3.11
N PRO A 104 -20.54 -8.63 2.64
CA PRO A 104 -20.20 -7.21 2.63
C PRO A 104 -21.12 -6.48 1.63
N LEU A 105 -21.77 -5.40 2.07
CA LEU A 105 -22.40 -4.47 1.14
C LEU A 105 -21.28 -3.58 0.58
N LEU A 106 -20.61 -4.06 -0.47
CA LEU A 106 -19.43 -3.42 -1.02
C LEU A 106 -19.81 -2.45 -2.15
N LEU A 107 -19.75 -1.14 -1.87
CA LEU A 107 -19.79 -0.09 -2.90
C LEU A 107 -18.45 0.67 -2.89
N VAL A 108 -17.44 0.08 -3.53
CA VAL A 108 -16.13 0.73 -3.71
C VAL A 108 -16.25 1.74 -4.85
N ILE A 109 -16.30 3.02 -4.48
CA ILE A 109 -15.94 4.12 -5.38
C ILE A 109 -14.53 4.53 -4.98
N ALA A 110 -13.52 3.84 -5.52
CA ALA A 110 -12.14 4.28 -5.47
C ALA A 110 -11.88 5.11 -6.73
N ILE A 111 -11.75 6.42 -6.59
CA ILE A 111 -11.21 7.25 -7.67
C ILE A 111 -9.70 7.08 -7.59
N MET A 112 -9.12 6.29 -8.49
CA MET A 112 -7.67 6.27 -8.65
C MET A 112 -7.23 7.64 -9.16
N GLY A 113 -6.42 8.35 -8.38
CA GLY A 113 -5.63 9.47 -8.87
C GLY A 113 -4.57 8.96 -9.85
N THR A 114 -4.99 8.77 -11.11
CA THR A 114 -4.18 8.57 -12.32
C THR A 114 -3.03 7.54 -12.25
N ALA A 115 -3.36 6.28 -12.57
CA ALA A 115 -2.81 5.59 -13.75
C ALA A 115 -3.74 4.42 -14.08
N LEU A 116 -3.99 4.19 -15.38
CA LEU A 116 -4.88 3.16 -15.90
C LEU A 116 -4.42 1.75 -15.47
N GLY A 117 -4.91 1.28 -14.33
CA GLY A 117 -4.76 -0.09 -13.85
C GLY A 117 -6.15 -0.68 -13.64
N ASN A 118 -6.43 -1.80 -14.30
CA ASN A 118 -7.74 -2.44 -14.36
C ASN A 118 -8.39 -2.57 -12.97
N PHE A 119 -9.69 -2.27 -12.92
CA PHE A 119 -10.57 -2.63 -11.82
C PHE A 119 -10.72 -4.16 -11.81
N ASN A 120 -9.73 -4.86 -11.26
CA ASN A 120 -9.81 -6.30 -11.07
C ASN A 120 -10.43 -6.54 -9.69
N LEU A 121 -11.74 -6.83 -9.70
CA LEU A 121 -12.29 -7.71 -8.67
C LEU A 121 -11.43 -8.99 -8.73
N PRO A 122 -10.89 -9.48 -7.60
CA PRO A 122 -9.95 -10.60 -7.64
C PRO A 122 -10.71 -11.89 -7.98
N ILE A 123 -10.86 -12.14 -9.27
CA ILE A 123 -10.94 -13.50 -9.81
C ILE A 123 -9.55 -13.78 -10.38
N GLY A 124 -8.57 -14.01 -9.50
CA GLY A 124 -7.34 -14.75 -9.78
C GLY A 124 -6.47 -14.36 -10.99
N ASP A 125 -6.36 -13.09 -11.39
CA ASP A 125 -5.52 -12.72 -12.54
C ASP A 125 -4.15 -12.14 -12.14
N THR A 126 -3.11 -12.84 -12.61
CA THR A 126 -1.68 -12.72 -12.31
C THR A 126 -0.94 -11.62 -13.11
N VAL A 127 -1.61 -10.51 -13.41
CA VAL A 127 -1.03 -9.47 -14.28
C VAL A 127 -0.48 -8.32 -13.42
N ASN A 128 0.85 -8.11 -13.50
CA ASN A 128 1.69 -7.15 -12.77
C ASN A 128 2.08 -7.52 -11.33
N LYS A 129 2.75 -8.67 -11.15
CA LYS A 129 3.55 -8.89 -9.93
C LYS A 129 4.79 -7.99 -9.93
N PRO A 130 5.06 -7.22 -8.85
CA PRO A 130 6.27 -6.40 -8.78
C PRO A 130 7.52 -7.26 -8.96
N VAL A 131 8.49 -6.76 -9.72
CA VAL A 131 9.71 -7.49 -10.03
C VAL A 131 10.57 -7.53 -8.77
N CYS A 132 10.83 -8.73 -8.24
CA CYS A 132 11.80 -8.92 -7.18
C CYS A 132 13.19 -8.53 -7.70
N ALA A 133 13.73 -7.40 -7.21
CA ALA A 133 15.14 -7.12 -7.34
C ALA A 133 15.91 -8.24 -6.63
N ILE A 134 16.95 -8.76 -7.29
CA ILE A 134 17.87 -9.74 -6.71
C ILE A 134 18.70 -8.97 -5.67
N ASN A 135 18.22 -8.87 -4.44
CA ASN A 135 18.91 -8.40 -3.23
C ASN A 135 20.04 -7.37 -3.49
N PRO A 136 19.78 -6.05 -3.51
CA PRO A 136 20.83 -5.12 -3.15
C PRO A 136 21.11 -5.36 -1.66
N ALA A 137 22.31 -5.82 -1.36
CA ALA A 137 22.76 -6.09 0.00
C ALA A 137 22.26 -5.00 0.96
N ALA A 138 21.77 -5.43 2.13
CA ALA A 138 21.46 -4.53 3.24
C ALA A 138 22.54 -3.44 3.35
N PRO A 139 22.18 -2.15 3.53
CA PRO A 139 23.18 -1.11 3.68
C PRO A 139 24.14 -1.52 4.80
N PRO A 140 25.47 -1.44 4.59
CA PRO A 140 26.41 -1.93 5.56
C PRO A 140 26.17 -1.22 6.89
N SER A 141 25.93 -1.99 7.95
CA SER A 141 25.96 -1.51 9.32
C SER A 141 27.33 -0.92 9.59
N ARG A 142 27.52 0.38 9.34
CA ARG A 142 28.72 1.07 9.81
C ARG A 142 28.58 1.16 11.32
N GLU A 143 29.36 0.35 12.02
CA GLU A 143 29.59 0.52 13.44
C GLU A 143 29.89 2.00 13.72
N LEU A 144 29.11 2.60 14.62
CA LEU A 144 29.46 3.85 15.26
C LEU A 144 30.78 3.61 16.01
N THR A 145 31.89 3.96 15.39
CA THR A 145 33.12 4.23 16.13
C THR A 145 32.89 5.55 16.85
N LEU A 146 32.72 5.46 18.18
CA LEU A 146 32.68 6.57 19.13
C LEU A 146 33.97 7.40 19.08
#